data_AF-A0A2S9FQ09-F1
#
_entry.id   AF-A0A2S9FQ09-F1
#
_cell.length_a   1.000
_cell.length_b   1.000
_cell.length_c   1.000
_cell.angle_alpha   90.00
_cell.angle_beta   90.00
_cell.angle_gamma   90.00
#
_symmetry.space_group_name_H-M   'P 1'
#
loop_
_entity.id
_entity.type
_entity.pdbx_description
1 polymer ?
#
loop_
_entity_poly.entity_id
_entity_poly.type
_entity_poly.pdbx_seq_one_letter_code
_entity_poly.pdbx_strand_id
1 'polypeptide(L)' 'NMMTPFLPTWAVEPEDIADAVCWLASDESKFVTASAISVDQGSTHY' A
#
# COMPACT_ATOMS: atom_id res chain seq x y z
N ASN A 1 -18.64 12.42 -6.47
CA ASN A 1 -18.13 12.12 -5.12
C ASN A 1 -16.64 11.92 -5.21
N MET A 2 -15.88 12.91 -4.79
CA MET A 2 -14.43 12.78 -4.69
C MET A 2 -14.16 12.14 -3.33
N MET A 3 -13.60 10.93 -3.32
CA MET A 3 -13.21 10.25 -2.10
C MET A 3 -12.06 11.06 -1.49
N THR A 4 -12.30 11.66 -0.32
CA THR A 4 -11.23 12.30 0.44
C THR A 4 -10.32 11.21 0.97
N PRO A 5 -9.00 11.33 0.78
CA PRO A 5 -8.04 10.39 1.36
C PRO A 5 -8.08 10.52 2.88
N PHE A 6 -7.92 9.39 3.58
CA PHE A 6 -7.99 9.33 5.03
C PHE A 6 -6.73 9.88 5.71
N LEU A 7 -5.62 9.91 4.98
CA LEU A 7 -4.40 10.58 5.37
C LEU A 7 -4.23 11.88 4.58
N PRO A 8 -3.36 12.80 5.04
CA PRO A 8 -3.18 14.11 4.38
C PRO A 8 -2.70 14.04 2.93
N THR A 9 -2.14 12.91 2.51
CA THR A 9 -1.64 12.70 1.15
C THR A 9 -2.81 12.35 0.23
N TRP A 10 -2.91 13.00 -0.94
CA TRP A 10 -4.11 12.83 -1.76
C TRP A 10 -4.18 11.46 -2.46
N ALA A 11 -3.07 11.06 -3.04
CA ALA A 11 -2.87 9.78 -3.68
C ALA A 11 -1.45 9.34 -3.37
N VAL A 12 -1.24 8.03 -3.32
CA VAL A 12 0.11 7.48 -3.29
C VAL A 12 0.77 7.69 -4.64
N GLU A 13 2.07 7.90 -4.63
CA GLU A 13 2.89 8.04 -5.83
C GLU A 13 3.33 6.65 -6.32
N PRO A 14 3.76 6.52 -7.59
CA PRO A 14 4.26 5.24 -8.12
C PRO A 14 5.40 4.63 -7.28
N GLU A 15 6.23 5.47 -6.68
CA GLU A 15 7.35 5.08 -5.82
C GLU A 15 6.88 4.40 -4.53
N ASP A 16 5.77 4.86 -3.93
CA ASP A 16 5.21 4.24 -2.72
C ASP A 16 4.77 2.79 -2.99
N ILE A 17 4.24 2.53 -4.20
CA ILE A 17 3.88 1.17 -4.65
C ILE A 17 5.14 0.36 -4.92
N ALA A 18 6.14 0.95 -5.60
CA ALA A 18 7.40 0.28 -5.90
C ALA A 18 8.15 -0.15 -4.63
N ASP A 19 8.14 0.68 -3.59
CA ASP A 19 8.75 0.37 -2.30
C ASP A 19 8.07 -0.84 -1.63
N ALA A 20 6.73 -0.89 -1.61
CA ALA A 20 5.99 -2.02 -1.08
C ALA A 20 6.28 -3.32 -1.86
N VAL A 21 6.37 -3.23 -3.20
CA VAL A 21 6.73 -4.37 -4.05
C VAL A 21 8.19 -4.80 -3.82
N CYS A 22 9.11 -3.86 -3.65
CA CYS A 22 10.51 -4.14 -3.34
C CYS A 22 10.65 -4.92 -2.03
N TRP A 23 9.91 -4.52 -0.99
CA TRP A 23 9.82 -5.27 0.26
C TRP A 23 9.20 -6.68 0.08
N LEU A 24 8.12 -6.81 -0.70
CA LEU A 24 7.52 -8.12 -1.00
C LEU A 24 8.46 -9.06 -1.78
N ALA A 25 9.38 -8.51 -2.55
CA ALA A 25 10.37 -9.28 -3.30
C ALA A 25 11.63 -9.64 -2.48
N SER A 26 11.80 -9.05 -1.29
CA SER A 26 13.00 -9.23 -0.46
C SER A 26 12.85 -10.35 0.57
N ASP A 27 13.97 -10.77 1.16
CA ASP A 27 14.00 -11.77 2.24
C ASP A 27 13.25 -11.31 3.52
N GLU A 28 13.00 -10.01 3.66
CA GLU A 28 12.32 -9.43 4.83
C GLU A 28 10.84 -9.84 4.90
N SER A 29 10.26 -10.26 3.77
CA SER A 29 8.86 -10.70 3.67
C SER A 29 8.71 -12.19 3.36
N LYS A 30 9.76 -13.02 3.53
CA LYS A 30 9.79 -14.44 3.11
C LYS A 30 8.68 -15.37 3.63
N PHE A 31 7.94 -14.95 4.66
CA PHE A 31 6.80 -15.70 5.21
C PHE A 31 5.44 -15.03 4.95
N VAL A 32 5.43 -13.87 4.29
CA VAL A 32 4.22 -13.16 3.89
C VAL A 32 3.74 -13.78 2.58
N THR A 33 2.60 -14.46 2.63
CA THR A 33 1.99 -15.12 1.47
C THR A 33 0.47 -15.09 1.58
N ALA A 34 -0.20 -15.33 0.45
CA ALA A 34 -1.68 -15.39 0.35
C ALA A 34 -2.41 -14.20 0.99
N SER A 35 -1.75 -13.05 1.06
CA SER A 35 -2.23 -11.84 1.75
C SER A 35 -2.44 -10.71 0.75
N ALA A 36 -3.53 -9.96 0.91
CA ALA A 36 -3.73 -8.71 0.21
C ALA A 36 -3.08 -7.57 1.01
N ILE A 37 -2.10 -6.89 0.42
CA ILE A 37 -1.41 -5.76 1.05
C ILE A 37 -1.93 -4.46 0.42
N SER A 38 -2.63 -3.66 1.21
CA SER A 38 -3.20 -2.39 0.78
C SER A 38 -2.20 -1.25 0.97
N VAL A 39 -1.94 -0.49 -0.10
CA VAL A 39 -1.15 0.76 -0.09
C VAL A 39 -2.06 1.89 -0.56
N ASP A 40 -3.07 2.19 0.25
CA ASP A 40 -4.25 2.97 -0.16
C ASP A 40 -4.67 4.00 0.89
N GLN A 41 -3.77 4.30 1.83
CA GLN A 41 -3.98 5.21 2.95
C GLN A 41 -5.17 4.84 3.85
N GLY A 42 -5.57 3.56 3.87
CA GLY A 42 -6.66 3.05 4.71
C GLY A 42 -8.04 3.05 4.04
N SER A 43 -8.13 3.40 2.75
CA SER A 43 -9.41 3.55 2.06
C SER A 43 -10.21 2.26 1.88
N THR A 44 -9.58 1.09 1.83
CA THR A 44 -10.29 -0.20 1.75
C THR A 44 -10.99 -0.58 3.07
N HIS A 45 -10.64 0.06 4.18
CA HIS A 45 -11.11 -0.32 5.53
C HIS A 45 -12.08 0.68 6.17
N TYR A 46 -12.51 1.71 5.44
CA TYR A 46 -13.43 2.75 5.92
C TYR A 46 -14.59 2.94 4.94
#